data_AF-A0A954Q4V8-F1
#
_entry.id   AF-A0A954Q4V8-F1
#
_cell.length_a   1.000
_cell.length_b   1.000
_cell.length_c   1.000
_cell.angle_alpha   90.00
_cell.angle_beta   90.00
_cell.angle_gamma   90.00
#
_symmetry.space_group_name_H-M   'P 1'
#
loop_
_entity.id
_entity.type
_entity.pdbx_description
1 polymer ?
#
loop_
_entity_poly.entity_id
_entity_poly.type
_entity_poly.pdbx_seq_one_letter_code
_entity_poly.pdbx_strand_id
1 'polypeptide(L)' 'MDQRNEDRSTNLRDATASSDARLYDLDNDLGETTNVAAANPGVVARLEALAELARNDLGDRD' A
#
# COMPACT_ATOMS: atom_id res chain seq x y z
N MET A 1 8.71 39.08 -16.84
CA MET A 1 7.27 38.80 -16.63
C MET A 1 6.99 37.53 -17.40
N ASP A 2 7.29 36.38 -16.78
CA ASP A 2 6.31 35.47 -16.14
C ASP A 2 6.14 34.21 -17.01
N GLN A 3 7.17 33.35 -17.01
CA GLN A 3 7.01 31.94 -17.38
C GLN A 3 6.40 31.21 -16.19
N ARG A 4 5.07 31.35 -16.04
CA ARG A 4 4.28 30.62 -15.05
C ARG A 4 3.93 29.22 -15.59
N ASN A 5 4.83 28.28 -15.31
CA ASN A 5 4.49 27.07 -14.56
C ASN A 5 3.47 26.10 -15.22
N GLU A 6 3.88 25.36 -16.27
CA GLU A 6 3.08 24.29 -16.91
C GLU A 6 3.40 22.85 -16.44
N ASP A 7 4.32 22.63 -15.49
CA ASP A 7 4.80 21.27 -15.15
C ASP A 7 4.43 20.80 -13.72
N ARG A 8 3.17 20.96 -13.28
CA ARG A 8 2.75 20.51 -11.92
C ARG A 8 1.82 19.30 -11.86
N SER A 9 1.61 18.56 -12.95
CA SER A 9 0.59 17.49 -12.97
C SER A 9 1.08 16.13 -13.49
N THR A 10 2.36 15.78 -13.37
CA THR A 10 2.89 14.54 -13.99
C THR A 10 3.49 13.49 -13.06
N ASN A 11 3.52 13.66 -11.74
CA ASN A 11 4.21 12.70 -10.85
C ASN A 11 3.35 12.00 -9.78
N LEU A 12 2.02 12.07 -9.84
CA LEU A 12 1.16 11.40 -8.84
C LEU A 12 0.69 9.99 -9.25
N ARG A 13 1.02 9.51 -10.45
CA ARG A 13 0.56 8.19 -10.96
C ARG A 13 1.43 6.99 -10.55
N ASP A 14 2.58 7.24 -9.93
CA ASP A 14 3.54 6.19 -9.54
C ASP A 14 3.66 6.00 -8.01
N ALA A 15 2.76 6.62 -7.22
CA ALA A 15 2.73 6.45 -5.77
C ALA A 15 2.21 5.07 -5.30
N THR A 16 1.95 4.16 -6.24
CA THR A 16 1.55 2.77 -5.96
C THR A 16 2.70 1.79 -6.19
N ALA A 17 3.96 2.26 -6.19
CA ALA A 17 5.12 1.39 -6.20
C ALA A 17 4.97 0.37 -5.06
N SER A 18 4.68 -0.87 -5.44
CA SER A 18 4.26 -1.97 -4.58
C SER A 18 5.20 -2.11 -3.39
N SER A 19 4.82 -1.52 -2.25
CA SER A 19 5.57 -1.71 -1.03
C SER A 19 5.51 -3.18 -0.66
N ASP A 20 6.66 -3.80 -0.35
CA ASP A 20 6.70 -5.20 0.07
C ASP A 20 5.63 -5.48 1.12
N ALA A 21 4.91 -6.60 0.97
CA ALA A 21 3.86 -7.00 1.89
C ALA A 21 4.47 -7.24 3.29
N ARG A 22 4.02 -6.44 4.26
CA ARG A 22 4.46 -6.52 5.65
C ARG A 22 3.28 -6.91 6.53
N LEU A 23 3.56 -7.80 7.47
CA LEU A 23 2.59 -8.27 8.45
C LEU A 23 3.19 -8.07 9.82
N TYR A 24 2.43 -7.44 10.71
CA TYR A 24 2.82 -7.13 12.07
C TYR A 24 1.82 -7.76 13.03
N ASP A 25 2.32 -8.27 14.14
CA ASP A 25 1.50 -8.79 15.23
C ASP A 25 1.30 -7.66 16.25
N LEU A 26 0.15 -6.99 16.20
CA LEU A 26 -0.14 -5.86 17.07
C LEU A 26 -0.33 -6.25 18.55
N ASP A 27 -0.62 -7.52 18.84
CA ASP A 27 -0.79 -7.97 20.23
C ASP A 27 0.56 -8.06 20.94
N ASN A 28 1.61 -8.50 20.22
CA ASN A 28 2.96 -8.66 20.76
C ASN A 28 3.91 -7.51 20.40
N ASP A 29 3.63 -6.79 19.32
CA ASP A 29 4.46 -5.72 18.75
C ASP A 29 3.61 -4.57 18.23
N LEU A 30 3.04 -3.82 19.17
CA LEU A 30 2.23 -2.63 18.92
C LEU A 30 3.01 -1.50 18.20
N GLY A 31 4.34 -1.57 18.20
CA GLY A 31 5.22 -0.61 17.52
C GLY A 31 5.47 -0.93 16.04
N GLU A 32 4.90 -2.01 15.51
CA GLU A 32 5.10 -2.47 14.12
C GLU A 32 6.59 -2.57 13.75
N THR A 33 7.41 -3.03 14.70
CA THR A 33 8.86 -3.06 14.55
C THR A 33 9.34 -4.32 13.82
N THR A 34 8.59 -5.41 13.92
CA THR A 34 8.98 -6.75 13.50
C THR A 34 8.04 -7.27 12.41
N ASN A 35 8.56 -7.34 11.18
CA ASN A 35 7.83 -7.93 10.07
C ASN A 35 7.82 -9.46 10.17
N VAL A 36 6.64 -10.04 10.33
CA VAL A 36 6.39 -11.50 10.40
C VAL A 36 5.74 -12.06 9.13
N ALA A 37 5.68 -11.28 8.03
CA ALA A 37 5.07 -11.69 6.76
C ALA A 37 5.69 -12.99 6.21
N ALA A 38 7.01 -13.09 6.23
CA ALA A 38 7.73 -14.27 5.72
C ALA A 38 7.41 -15.55 6.51
N ALA A 39 7.06 -15.42 7.80
CA ALA A 39 6.69 -16.55 8.66
C ALA A 39 5.21 -16.95 8.49
N ASN A 40 4.37 -16.08 7.92
CA ASN A 40 2.92 -16.27 7.81
C ASN A 40 2.40 -16.03 6.38
N PRO A 41 2.92 -16.74 5.36
CA PRO A 41 2.56 -16.48 3.96
C PRO A 41 1.07 -16.67 3.66
N GLY A 42 0.41 -17.61 4.36
CA GLY A 42 -1.04 -17.82 4.19
C GLY A 42 -1.90 -16.67 4.72
N VAL A 43 -1.45 -15.99 5.77
CA VAL A 43 -2.14 -14.81 6.31
C VAL A 43 -1.97 -13.63 5.37
N VAL A 44 -0.74 -13.43 4.86
CA VAL A 44 -0.43 -12.41 3.85
C VAL A 44 -1.33 -12.57 2.62
N ALA A 45 -1.37 -13.76 2.02
CA ALA A 45 -2.20 -14.02 0.83
C ALA A 45 -3.69 -13.73 1.07
N ARG A 46 -4.22 -14.06 2.27
CA ARG A 46 -5.61 -13.76 2.62
C ARG A 46 -5.85 -12.25 2.76
N LEU A 47 -4.92 -11.53 3.38
CA LEU A 47 -5.02 -10.08 3.55
C LEU A 47 -4.87 -9.34 2.21
N GLU A 48 -4.00 -9.80 1.33
CA GLU A 48 -3.84 -9.27 -0.02
C GLU A 48 -5.13 -9.43 -0.84
N ALA A 49 -5.76 -10.61 -0.79
CA ALA A 49 -7.04 -10.84 -1.45
C ALA A 49 -8.16 -9.92 -0.92
N LEU A 50 -8.18 -9.67 0.40
CA LEU A 50 -9.11 -8.72 1.01
C LEU A 50 -8.79 -7.27 0.60
N ALA A 51 -7.51 -6.91 0.51
CA ALA A 51 -7.09 -5.58 0.07
C ALA A 51 -7.47 -5.33 -1.39
N GLU A 52 -7.33 -6.31 -2.28
CA GLU A 52 -7.83 -6.23 -3.66
C GLU A 52 -9.35 -6.03 -3.72
N LEU A 53 -10.09 -6.79 -2.91
CA LEU A 53 -11.54 -6.63 -2.82
C LEU A 53 -11.92 -5.23 -2.33
N ALA A 54 -11.24 -4.73 -1.30
CA ALA A 54 -11.47 -3.40 -0.73
C ALA A 54 -11.13 -2.29 -1.74
N ARG A 55 -10.03 -2.40 -2.50
CA ARG A 55 -9.71 -1.47 -3.59
C ARG A 55 -10.82 -1.43 -4.64
N ASN A 56 -11.31 -2.61 -5.03
CA ASN A 56 -12.40 -2.71 -5.99
C ASN A 56 -13.71 -2.12 -5.45
N ASP A 57 -14.01 -2.32 -4.17
CA ASP A 57 -15.22 -1.78 -3.52
C ASP A 57 -15.16 -0.26 -3.35
N LEU A 58 -13.98 0.29 -3.02
CA LEU A 58 -13.75 1.73 -2.90
C LEU A 58 -13.77 2.46 -4.26
N GLY A 59 -13.75 1.74 -5.38
CA GLY A 59 -13.67 2.35 -6.70
C GLY A 59 -12.29 2.91 -7.03
N ASP A 60 -11.22 2.41 -6.39
CA ASP A 60 -9.81 2.81 -6.58
C ASP A 60 -9.27 2.54 -8.02
N ARG A 61 -10.13 2.05 -8.92
CA ARG A 61 -9.81 1.69 -10.30
C ARG A 61 -10.30 2.70 -11.35
N ASP A 62 -10.90 3.83 -10.95
CA ASP A 62 -11.42 4.87 -11.86
C ASP A 62 -10.73 6.25 -11.73
#